data_AF-A0A2H0FQ43-F1
#
_entry.id   AF-A0A2H0FQ43-F1
#
_cell.length_a   1.000
_cell.length_b   1.000
_cell.length_c   1.000
_cell.angle_alpha   90.00
_cell.angle_beta   90.00
_cell.angle_gamma   90.00
#
_symmetry.space_group_name_H-M   'P 1'
#
loop_
_entity.id
_entity.type
_entity.pdbx_description
1 polymer ?
#
loop_
_entity_poly.entity_id
_entity_poly.type
_entity_poly.pdbx_seq_one_letter_code
_entity_poly.pdbx_strand_id
1 'polypeptide(L)'
;MNKITLTSILFLFSSLLIFAQPNWEPVIYTNSTTAYATVKIDGSAATESDIVGAFVGSECRAKGEVVINAGVAYTTLLIQGEQVEEVGFKIYDASADEIYNVDYTTQSSPGGTIGLPPNFLLLEVTTQTNSLEVSPSNQAVSEFSGTTTFSVVSNISWTVSEAEDWLSVTP
;
A
#
# COMPACT_ATOMS: atom_id res chain seq x y z
N MET A 1 33.47 1.86 63.58
CA MET A 1 32.28 1.07 63.21
C MET A 1 31.48 1.95 62.24
N ASN A 2 31.80 1.89 60.94
CA ASN A 2 31.25 2.82 59.95
C ASN A 2 29.97 2.23 59.36
N LYS A 3 28.82 2.83 59.70
CA LYS A 3 27.54 2.51 59.09
C LYS A 3 27.47 3.17 57.71
N ILE A 4 27.33 2.36 56.66
CA ILE A 4 27.04 2.83 55.31
C ILE A 4 25.53 2.83 55.15
N THR A 5 24.96 3.99 54.87
CA THR A 5 23.53 4.15 54.55
C THR A 5 23.39 4.09 53.03
N LEU A 6 22.69 3.08 52.50
CA LEU A 6 22.31 3.06 51.09
C LEU A 6 21.00 3.81 50.91
N THR A 7 21.04 4.87 50.12
CA THR A 7 19.85 5.58 49.65
C THR A 7 19.46 4.97 48.30
N SER A 8 18.29 4.34 48.23
CA SER A 8 17.74 3.78 46.98
C SER A 8 17.18 4.91 46.13
N ILE A 9 17.65 5.04 44.89
CA ILE A 9 17.15 6.00 43.88
C ILE A 9 16.15 5.25 43.00
N LEU A 10 14.90 5.70 43.00
CA LEU A 10 13.83 5.18 42.15
C LEU A 10 13.90 5.88 40.77
N PHE A 11 14.31 5.15 39.73
CA PHE A 11 14.27 5.64 38.36
C PHE A 11 12.88 5.39 37.76
N LEU A 12 12.14 6.46 37.48
CA LEU A 12 10.94 6.42 36.64
C LEU A 12 11.37 6.32 35.17
N PHE A 13 11.28 5.13 34.58
CA PHE A 13 11.40 4.97 33.14
C PHE A 13 10.10 5.45 32.48
N SER A 14 10.13 6.62 31.85
CA SER A 14 9.10 7.02 30.90
C SER A 14 9.24 6.14 29.67
N SER A 15 8.32 5.18 29.48
CA SER A 15 8.29 4.36 28.27
C SER A 15 7.89 5.24 27.09
N LEU A 16 8.81 5.52 26.17
CA LEU A 16 8.42 6.00 24.85
C LEU A 16 7.67 4.87 24.14
N LEU A 17 6.43 5.12 23.74
CA LEU A 17 5.76 4.30 22.74
C LEU A 17 6.49 4.53 21.41
N ILE A 18 7.30 3.57 21.00
CA ILE A 18 7.85 3.53 19.64
C ILE A 18 6.72 2.99 18.77
N PHE A 19 6.07 3.85 18.01
CA PHE A 19 5.16 3.40 16.94
C PHE A 19 6.02 2.77 15.84
N ALA A 20 5.63 1.57 15.37
CA ALA A 20 6.24 0.98 14.19
C ALA A 20 6.04 1.95 13.02
N GLN A 21 7.14 2.34 12.38
CA GLN A 21 7.15 3.20 11.21
C GLN A 21 8.13 2.62 10.19
N PRO A 22 7.87 2.83 8.89
CA PRO A 22 8.75 2.32 7.86
C PRO A 22 10.11 3.02 7.96
N ASN A 23 11.17 2.24 7.81
CA ASN A 23 12.52 2.78 7.75
C ASN A 23 12.82 3.38 6.37
N TRP A 24 12.05 4.42 6.00
CA TRP A 24 12.26 5.22 4.80
C TRP A 24 13.02 6.49 5.17
N GLU A 25 14.24 6.57 4.67
CA GLU A 25 15.15 7.70 4.84
C GLU A 25 15.36 8.40 3.49
N PRO A 26 14.75 9.58 3.27
CA PRO A 26 14.93 10.31 2.03
C PRO A 26 16.39 10.72 1.81
N VAL A 27 16.94 10.42 0.64
CA VAL A 27 18.23 10.96 0.20
C VAL A 27 18.01 12.43 -0.19
N ILE A 28 18.81 13.32 0.38
CA ILE A 28 18.65 14.77 0.21
C ILE A 28 19.44 15.26 -1.01
N TYR A 29 18.78 16.07 -1.83
CA TYR A 29 19.35 16.73 -3.00
C TYR A 29 19.25 18.25 -2.83
N THR A 30 19.85 19.02 -3.72
CA THR A 30 19.78 20.48 -3.68
C THR A 30 18.49 21.03 -4.27
N ASN A 31 17.77 20.22 -5.03
CA ASN A 31 16.47 20.54 -5.61
C ASN A 31 15.40 19.49 -5.26
N SER A 32 14.13 19.86 -5.40
CA SER A 32 13.00 19.01 -5.07
C SER A 32 11.74 19.38 -5.84
N THR A 33 10.81 18.43 -5.92
CA THR A 33 9.43 18.63 -6.40
C THR A 33 8.50 18.63 -5.20
N THR A 34 7.60 19.62 -5.10
CA THR A 34 6.50 19.55 -4.13
C THR A 34 5.34 18.78 -4.75
N ALA A 35 4.89 17.69 -4.12
CA ALA A 35 3.73 16.93 -4.57
C ALA A 35 2.62 16.99 -3.53
N TYR A 36 1.40 17.31 -3.94
CA TYR A 36 0.22 17.17 -3.10
C TYR A 36 -0.61 15.98 -3.59
N ALA A 37 -0.99 15.11 -2.67
CA ALA A 37 -1.70 13.89 -2.99
C ALA A 37 -2.88 13.66 -2.04
N THR A 38 -3.87 12.93 -2.54
CA THR A 38 -4.89 12.26 -1.73
C THR A 38 -4.52 10.79 -1.56
N VAL A 39 -4.82 10.23 -0.40
CA VAL A 39 -4.36 8.89 0.00
C VAL A 39 -5.54 8.00 0.35
N LYS A 40 -5.59 6.80 -0.23
CA LYS A 40 -6.66 5.83 0.00
C LYS A 40 -6.16 4.40 0.14
N ILE A 41 -6.85 3.63 0.97
CA ILE A 41 -6.70 2.19 1.14
C ILE A 41 -8.10 1.58 0.98
N ASP A 42 -8.27 0.67 0.03
CA ASP A 42 -9.54 0.00 -0.30
C ASP A 42 -10.71 0.99 -0.52
N GLY A 43 -10.46 2.04 -1.32
CA GLY A 43 -11.44 3.08 -1.63
C GLY A 43 -11.74 4.06 -0.50
N SER A 44 -11.29 3.77 0.72
CA SER A 44 -11.48 4.60 1.91
C SER A 44 -10.29 5.53 2.13
N ALA A 45 -10.52 6.69 2.75
CA ALA A 45 -9.43 7.58 3.13
C ALA A 45 -8.48 6.88 4.11
N ALA A 46 -7.17 7.03 3.89
CA ALA A 46 -6.15 6.59 4.85
C ALA A 46 -6.28 7.33 6.19
N THR A 47 -5.54 6.88 7.21
CA THR A 47 -5.57 7.43 8.57
C THR A 47 -4.34 8.29 8.87
N GLU A 48 -4.40 9.12 9.92
CA GLU A 48 -3.28 10.00 10.33
C GLU A 48 -2.01 9.25 10.77
N SER A 49 -2.11 7.95 11.06
CA SER A 49 -0.94 7.14 11.41
C SER A 49 -0.22 6.56 10.19
N ASP A 50 -0.85 6.61 9.02
CA ASP A 50 -0.28 6.08 7.78
C ASP A 50 0.79 7.03 7.21
N ILE A 51 1.75 6.44 6.50
CA ILE A 51 2.90 7.16 5.95
C ILE A 51 3.00 6.91 4.46
N VAL A 52 3.26 7.96 3.69
CA VAL A 52 3.48 7.87 2.25
C VAL A 52 4.95 8.09 1.92
N GLY A 53 5.52 7.23 1.10
CA GLY A 53 6.87 7.36 0.57
C GLY A 53 6.86 7.57 -0.94
N ALA A 54 7.78 8.40 -1.43
CA ALA A 54 8.07 8.55 -2.85
C ALA A 54 9.45 7.98 -3.17
N PHE A 55 9.58 7.29 -4.30
CA PHE A 55 10.77 6.52 -4.66
C PHE A 55 11.13 6.69 -6.13
N VAL A 56 12.43 6.77 -6.42
CA VAL A 56 12.99 6.60 -7.76
C VAL A 56 13.77 5.29 -7.75
N GLY A 57 13.26 4.27 -8.44
CA GLY A 57 13.73 2.90 -8.28
C GLY A 57 13.58 2.43 -6.83
N SER A 58 14.71 2.13 -6.16
CA SER A 58 14.74 1.75 -4.74
C SER A 58 15.06 2.89 -3.78
N GLU A 59 15.46 4.07 -4.29
CA GLU A 59 15.89 5.19 -3.45
C GLU A 59 14.68 5.98 -2.95
N CYS A 60 14.57 6.15 -1.62
CA CYS A 60 13.56 7.01 -1.04
C CYS A 60 13.91 8.48 -1.34
N ARG A 61 12.97 9.21 -1.95
CA ARG A 61 13.10 10.63 -2.28
C ARG A 61 12.19 11.52 -1.44
N ALA A 62 11.15 10.98 -0.81
CA ALA A 62 10.36 11.69 0.18
C ALA A 62 9.65 10.73 1.13
N LYS A 63 9.32 11.25 2.31
CA LYS A 63 8.41 10.64 3.28
C LYS A 63 7.45 11.73 3.75
N GLY A 64 6.15 11.43 3.77
CA GLY A 64 5.10 12.36 4.18
C GLY A 64 4.11 11.67 5.10
N GLU A 65 3.67 12.39 6.13
CA GLU A 65 2.58 11.98 7.00
C GLU A 65 1.23 12.23 6.31
N VAL A 66 0.22 11.47 6.71
CA VAL A 66 -1.17 11.69 6.28
C VAL A 66 -1.86 12.66 7.23
N VAL A 67 -2.57 13.63 6.65
CA VAL A 67 -3.39 14.61 7.37
C VAL A 67 -4.83 14.53 6.88
N ILE A 68 -5.79 14.50 7.81
CA ILE A 68 -7.22 14.44 7.46
C ILE A 68 -7.81 15.84 7.44
N ASN A 69 -8.51 16.17 6.35
CA ASN A 69 -9.33 17.37 6.27
C ASN A 69 -10.68 17.06 5.64
N ALA A 70 -11.77 17.35 6.37
CA ALA A 70 -13.14 17.10 5.94
C ALA A 70 -13.40 15.66 5.45
N GLY A 71 -12.76 14.66 6.08
CA GLY A 71 -12.90 13.25 5.72
C GLY A 71 -12.06 12.79 4.53
N VAL A 72 -11.23 13.67 3.96
CA VAL A 72 -10.27 13.32 2.92
C VAL A 72 -8.87 13.28 3.53
N ALA A 73 -8.12 12.23 3.19
CA ALA A 73 -6.72 12.07 3.58
C ALA A 73 -5.80 12.71 2.54
N TYR A 74 -4.93 13.59 3.01
CA TYR A 74 -3.95 14.31 2.20
C TYR A 74 -2.53 14.02 2.66
N THR A 75 -1.58 14.11 1.75
CA THR A 75 -0.16 14.19 2.10
C THR A 75 0.55 15.21 1.21
N THR A 76 1.62 15.79 1.74
CA THR A 76 2.54 16.63 0.99
C THR A 76 3.92 15.96 1.00
N LEU A 77 4.50 15.76 -0.18
CA LEU A 77 5.80 15.13 -0.35
C LEU A 77 6.79 16.13 -0.95
N LEU A 78 7.95 16.26 -0.33
CA LEU A 78 9.07 17.02 -0.88
C LEU A 78 10.05 16.06 -1.57
N ILE A 79 9.71 15.67 -2.79
CA ILE A 79 10.41 14.64 -3.57
C ILE A 79 11.76 15.20 -4.02
N GLN A 80 12.84 14.72 -3.40
CA GLN A 80 14.19 15.16 -3.68
C GLN A 80 14.64 14.71 -5.09
N GLY A 81 15.32 15.58 -5.82
CA GLY A 81 15.88 15.25 -7.13
C GLY A 81 16.25 16.48 -7.96
N GLU A 82 17.29 16.36 -8.76
CA GLU A 82 17.82 17.43 -9.64
C GLU A 82 17.26 17.37 -11.06
N GLN A 83 16.80 16.19 -11.48
CA GLN A 83 16.37 15.90 -12.84
C GLN A 83 14.93 15.42 -12.84
N VAL A 84 14.27 15.52 -13.98
CA VAL A 84 12.97 14.88 -14.19
C VAL A 84 13.19 13.36 -14.19
N GLU A 85 12.54 12.67 -13.27
CA GLU A 85 12.65 11.23 -13.05
C GLU A 85 11.25 10.65 -12.84
N GLU A 86 11.07 9.38 -13.19
CA GLU A 86 9.83 8.65 -12.86
C GLU A 86 9.82 8.30 -11.37
N VAL A 87 8.73 8.66 -10.70
CA VAL A 87 8.51 8.48 -9.26
C VAL A 87 7.39 7.48 -9.04
N GLY A 88 7.67 6.45 -8.25
CA GLY A 88 6.68 5.54 -7.68
C GLY A 88 6.39 5.84 -6.21
N PHE A 89 5.28 5.31 -5.70
CA PHE A 89 4.83 5.58 -4.33
C PHE A 89 4.56 4.30 -3.54
N LYS A 90 4.70 4.41 -2.22
CA LYS A 90 4.30 3.37 -1.27
C LYS A 90 3.48 3.99 -0.15
N ILE A 91 2.52 3.23 0.37
CA ILE A 91 1.74 3.58 1.56
C ILE A 91 2.07 2.55 2.63
N TYR A 92 2.50 3.02 3.79
CA TYR A 92 2.57 2.21 4.99
C TYR A 92 1.27 2.38 5.77
N ASP A 93 0.53 1.28 5.92
CA ASP A 93 -0.67 1.20 6.74
C ASP A 93 -0.26 0.85 8.16
N ALA A 94 -0.36 1.82 9.06
CA ALA A 94 0.08 1.65 10.44
C ALA A 94 -0.84 0.72 11.23
N SER A 95 -2.10 0.54 10.79
CA SER A 95 -3.06 -0.34 11.46
C SER A 95 -2.80 -1.81 11.14
N ALA A 96 -2.32 -2.10 9.93
CA ALA A 96 -1.92 -3.43 9.48
C ALA A 96 -0.44 -3.75 9.72
N ASP A 97 0.40 -2.73 9.98
CA ASP A 97 1.87 -2.84 9.96
C ASP A 97 2.39 -3.40 8.61
N GLU A 98 1.77 -2.96 7.52
CA GLU A 98 2.07 -3.42 6.17
C GLU A 98 2.46 -2.27 5.23
N ILE A 99 3.30 -2.59 4.24
CA ILE A 99 3.69 -1.67 3.18
C ILE A 99 3.06 -2.13 1.87
N TYR A 100 2.27 -1.24 1.27
CA TYR A 100 1.67 -1.44 -0.04
C TYR A 100 2.38 -0.59 -1.10
N ASN A 101 2.63 -1.19 -2.27
CA ASN A 101 3.05 -0.43 -3.44
C ASN A 101 1.81 0.19 -4.10
N VAL A 102 1.90 1.47 -4.45
CA VAL A 102 0.85 2.14 -5.21
C VAL A 102 1.08 1.85 -6.68
N ASP A 103 0.06 1.36 -7.39
CA ASP A 103 0.09 1.16 -8.84
C ASP A 103 -0.15 2.49 -9.58
N TYR A 104 0.71 3.46 -9.30
CA TYR A 104 0.71 4.78 -9.91
C TYR A 104 2.14 5.33 -9.94
N THR A 105 2.53 5.88 -11.09
CA THR A 105 3.78 6.63 -11.25
C THR A 105 3.52 8.00 -11.87
N THR A 106 4.46 8.91 -11.67
CA THR A 106 4.44 10.23 -12.29
C THR A 106 5.85 10.75 -12.52
N GLN A 107 6.00 11.76 -13.37
CA GLN A 107 7.29 12.43 -13.56
C GLN A 107 7.48 13.52 -12.51
N SER A 108 8.67 13.57 -11.91
CA SER A 108 9.06 14.68 -11.03
C SER A 108 9.19 16.00 -11.80
N SER A 109 9.22 17.11 -11.08
CA SER A 109 9.45 18.44 -11.63
C SER A 109 10.34 19.24 -10.66
N PRO A 110 11.67 19.03 -10.67
CA PRO A 110 12.60 19.74 -9.80
C PRO A 110 12.40 21.26 -9.83
N GLY A 111 12.22 21.87 -8.66
CA GLY A 111 11.92 23.30 -8.46
C GLY A 111 10.45 23.66 -8.66
N GLY A 112 9.60 22.68 -8.99
CA GLY A 112 8.19 22.85 -9.30
C GLY A 112 7.25 22.06 -8.39
N THR A 113 5.99 22.03 -8.80
CA THR A 113 4.88 21.45 -8.03
C THR A 113 4.01 20.55 -8.90
N ILE A 114 3.57 19.41 -8.35
CA ILE A 114 2.62 18.48 -8.97
C ILE A 114 1.45 18.18 -8.03
N GLY A 115 0.30 17.78 -8.60
CA GLY A 115 -0.89 17.43 -7.81
C GLY A 115 -1.63 18.61 -7.19
N LEU A 116 -1.78 19.74 -7.90
CA LEU A 116 -2.44 20.93 -7.35
C LEU A 116 -3.97 20.77 -7.24
N PRO A 117 -4.62 21.38 -6.23
CA PRO A 117 -6.08 21.43 -6.18
C PRO A 117 -6.67 22.02 -7.48
N PRO A 118 -7.78 21.46 -8.01
CA PRO A 118 -8.55 20.32 -7.49
C PRO A 118 -7.99 18.94 -7.91
N ASN A 119 -6.94 18.90 -8.72
CA ASN A 119 -6.37 17.70 -9.34
C ASN A 119 -5.15 17.19 -8.56
N PHE A 120 -5.39 16.71 -7.34
CA PHE A 120 -4.36 16.05 -6.53
C PHE A 120 -3.87 14.75 -7.20
N LEU A 121 -2.65 14.31 -6.86
CA LEU A 121 -2.27 12.93 -7.18
C LEU A 121 -3.16 11.97 -6.38
N LEU A 122 -3.70 10.95 -7.03
CA LEU A 122 -4.49 9.91 -6.34
C LEU A 122 -3.57 8.74 -6.02
N LEU A 123 -3.21 8.59 -4.76
CA LEU A 123 -2.42 7.47 -4.26
C LEU A 123 -3.37 6.48 -3.58
N GLU A 124 -3.81 5.48 -4.34
CA GLU A 124 -4.78 4.49 -3.88
C GLU A 124 -4.19 3.09 -4.00
N VAL A 125 -4.41 2.28 -2.96
CA VAL A 125 -4.07 0.86 -2.94
C VAL A 125 -5.33 0.03 -2.67
N THR A 126 -5.44 -1.09 -3.36
CA THR A 126 -6.43 -2.13 -3.08
C THR A 126 -5.71 -3.34 -2.51
N THR A 127 -6.02 -3.69 -1.27
CA THR A 127 -5.40 -4.81 -0.55
C THR A 127 -6.05 -6.14 -0.91
N GLN A 128 -7.24 -6.10 -1.52
CA GLN A 128 -7.95 -7.30 -1.96
C GLN A 128 -7.20 -8.01 -3.11
N THR A 129 -6.74 -9.22 -2.84
CA THR A 129 -6.17 -10.11 -3.86
C THR A 129 -7.29 -10.80 -4.63
N ASN A 130 -7.19 -10.84 -5.96
CA ASN A 130 -8.10 -11.64 -6.78
C ASN A 130 -7.95 -13.14 -6.45
N SER A 131 -9.07 -13.82 -6.24
CA SER A 131 -9.13 -15.26 -5.96
C SER A 131 -10.05 -15.97 -6.96
N LEU A 132 -9.62 -17.16 -7.36
CA LEU A 132 -10.39 -18.10 -8.15
C LEU A 132 -10.03 -19.51 -7.68
N GLU A 133 -10.98 -20.16 -7.04
CA GLU A 133 -10.84 -21.53 -6.56
C GLU A 133 -11.85 -22.43 -7.26
N VAL A 134 -11.39 -23.58 -7.76
CA VAL A 134 -12.22 -24.59 -8.43
C VAL A 134 -12.04 -25.92 -7.71
N SER A 135 -13.14 -26.55 -7.31
CA SER A 135 -13.13 -27.85 -6.62
C SER A 135 -14.18 -28.81 -7.18
N PRO A 136 -13.83 -30.07 -7.49
CA PRO A 136 -12.48 -30.64 -7.41
C PRO A 136 -11.55 -30.09 -8.50
N SER A 137 -10.22 -30.21 -8.35
CA SER A 137 -9.27 -29.74 -9.37
C SER A 137 -9.23 -30.63 -10.63
N ASN A 138 -9.73 -31.85 -10.52
CA ASN A 138 -9.91 -32.79 -11.62
C ASN A 138 -11.08 -33.73 -11.32
N GLN A 139 -11.82 -34.11 -12.35
CA GLN A 139 -12.95 -35.01 -12.22
C GLN A 139 -12.91 -36.05 -13.35
N ALA A 140 -12.80 -37.32 -12.98
CA ALA A 140 -12.92 -38.41 -13.94
C ALA A 140 -14.41 -38.62 -14.30
N VAL A 141 -14.68 -38.84 -15.58
CA VAL A 141 -16.01 -39.17 -16.12
C VAL A 141 -15.96 -40.51 -16.86
N SER A 142 -17.08 -41.22 -16.91
CA SER A 142 -17.21 -42.47 -17.66
C SER A 142 -17.44 -42.22 -19.16
N GLU A 143 -17.41 -43.27 -19.97
CA GLU A 143 -17.77 -43.23 -21.40
C GLU A 143 -19.26 -42.96 -21.67
N PHE A 144 -20.13 -43.16 -20.68
CA PHE A 144 -21.54 -42.83 -20.79
C PHE A 144 -21.78 -41.33 -20.69
N SER A 145 -22.74 -40.81 -21.47
CA SER A 145 -23.17 -39.42 -21.38
C SER A 145 -23.70 -39.10 -19.98
N GLY A 146 -23.30 -37.96 -19.43
CA GLY A 146 -23.74 -37.51 -18.11
C GLY A 146 -23.27 -36.10 -17.79
N THR A 147 -23.52 -35.69 -16.55
CA THR A 147 -23.12 -34.38 -16.03
C THR A 147 -22.21 -34.56 -14.84
N THR A 148 -21.23 -33.67 -14.73
CA THR A 148 -20.44 -33.49 -13.52
C THR A 148 -20.39 -32.02 -13.15
N THR A 149 -20.02 -31.71 -11.91
CA THR A 149 -20.09 -30.36 -11.36
C THR A 149 -18.77 -29.98 -10.73
N PHE A 150 -18.36 -28.73 -10.96
CA PHE A 150 -17.30 -28.06 -10.23
C PHE A 150 -17.90 -26.93 -9.40
N SER A 151 -17.42 -26.77 -8.18
CA SER A 151 -17.68 -25.58 -7.38
C SER A 151 -16.64 -24.53 -7.73
N VAL A 152 -17.09 -23.36 -8.19
CA VAL A 152 -16.23 -22.20 -8.46
C VAL A 152 -16.51 -21.13 -7.43
N VAL A 153 -15.47 -20.70 -6.70
CA VAL A 153 -15.53 -19.57 -5.77
C VAL A 153 -14.58 -18.50 -6.28
N SER A 154 -15.10 -17.29 -6.54
CA SER A 154 -14.28 -16.16 -6.97
C SER A 154 -14.80 -14.85 -6.40
N ASN A 155 -13.89 -13.91 -6.16
CA ASN A 155 -14.22 -12.53 -5.80
C ASN A 155 -14.23 -11.57 -7.00
N ILE A 156 -13.98 -12.09 -8.21
CA ILE A 156 -14.04 -11.34 -9.47
C ILE A 156 -15.00 -12.01 -10.45
N SER A 157 -15.42 -11.26 -11.46
CA SER A 157 -16.16 -11.86 -12.59
C SER A 157 -15.26 -12.82 -13.35
N TRP A 158 -15.79 -14.00 -13.70
CA TRP A 158 -15.09 -15.05 -14.41
C TRP A 158 -15.92 -15.55 -15.60
N THR A 159 -15.26 -16.20 -16.55
CA THR A 159 -15.88 -16.86 -17.70
C THR A 159 -15.35 -18.29 -17.83
N VAL A 160 -16.14 -19.17 -18.44
CA VAL A 160 -15.74 -20.53 -18.80
C VAL A 160 -16.03 -20.76 -20.27
N SER A 161 -15.16 -21.52 -20.92
CA SER A 161 -15.26 -21.91 -22.33
C SER A 161 -14.68 -23.30 -22.51
N GLU A 162 -15.14 -24.02 -23.53
CA GLU A 162 -14.65 -25.33 -23.91
C GLU A 162 -14.21 -25.35 -25.37
N ALA A 163 -13.39 -26.35 -25.73
CA ALA A 163 -12.83 -26.49 -27.07
C ALA A 163 -13.35 -27.71 -27.84
N GLU A 164 -14.06 -28.62 -27.17
CA GLU A 164 -14.42 -29.92 -27.70
C GLU A 164 -15.93 -30.00 -27.96
N ASP A 165 -16.34 -30.44 -29.15
CA ASP A 165 -17.75 -30.46 -29.57
C ASP A 165 -18.63 -31.45 -28.79
N TRP A 166 -18.03 -32.37 -28.03
CA TRP A 166 -18.72 -33.38 -27.24
C TRP A 166 -18.92 -32.99 -25.76
N LEU A 167 -18.32 -31.89 -25.32
CA LEU A 167 -18.48 -31.32 -23.99
C LEU A 167 -19.47 -30.15 -24.07
N SER A 168 -20.20 -29.90 -22.97
CA SER A 168 -20.95 -28.66 -22.80
C SER A 168 -20.68 -28.08 -21.41
N VAL A 169 -20.26 -26.81 -21.34
CA VAL A 169 -20.05 -26.08 -20.08
C VAL A 169 -21.16 -25.08 -19.81
N THR A 170 -21.72 -25.11 -18.59
CA THR A 170 -22.72 -24.14 -18.11
C THR A 170 -22.25 -23.56 -16.77
N PRO A 171 -22.03 -22.24 -16.67
CA PRO A 171 -21.69 -21.55 -15.41
C PRO A 171 -22.79 -21.64 -14.34
#